data_AF-A0A818TTB6-F1
#
_entry.id   AF-A0A818TTB6-F1
#
_cell.length_a   1.000
_cell.length_b   1.000
_cell.length_c   1.000
_cell.angle_alpha   90.00
_cell.angle_beta   90.00
_cell.angle_gamma   90.00
#
_symmetry.space_group_name_H-M   'P 1'
#
loop_
_entity.id
_entity.type
_entity.pdbx_description
1 polymer ?
#
loop_
_entity_poly.entity_id
_entity_poly.type
_entity_poly.pdbx_seq_one_letter_code
_entity_poly.pdbx_strand_id
1 'polypeptide(L)'
;MSSNALHFEVTHTCKTTKARVGRLKLSRNHTSRGPIETPVFMPVGTQGTLKGLTPEQLHQLNCGLNPQLREQSVKEIIKRDCPGYAIGGLSGGEDKDEFWRMVTLSTDYLPKDKPRYLMGVGFAIDLVICSALGCDMFDCVFPTRTARFGCALVDNGQLNLNKQIYEKDHRLIDDKCICPVCQYGYTRSYLNTIVTKETTACHLLTIHNVAYQMRLMSRIRQSIIEERFPDFIKEFVSNYYQDKDIPQWIINSLKSVNIEL
;
A
#
# COMPACT_ATOMS: atom_id res chain seq x y z
N MET A 1 3.06 27.44 -23.80
CA MET A 1 2.12 26.63 -23.00
C MET A 1 2.96 25.76 -22.08
N SER A 2 2.88 25.95 -20.76
CA SER A 2 3.67 25.15 -19.80
C SER A 2 3.24 23.70 -19.90
N SER A 3 4.09 22.82 -20.47
CA SER A 3 3.84 21.39 -20.50
C SER A 3 3.89 20.89 -19.06
N ASN A 4 2.75 20.51 -18.49
CA ASN A 4 2.71 19.93 -17.14
C ASN A 4 3.73 18.80 -17.02
N ALA A 5 4.55 18.81 -15.97
CA ALA A 5 5.61 17.83 -15.78
C ALA A 5 5.09 16.40 -15.61
N LEU A 6 3.82 16.27 -15.25
CA LEU A 6 3.11 15.03 -14.96
C LEU A 6 1.69 15.12 -15.52
N HIS A 7 1.30 14.08 -16.24
CA HIS A 7 -0.05 13.89 -16.78
C HIS A 7 -0.65 12.64 -16.13
N PHE A 8 -1.86 12.78 -15.60
CA PHE A 8 -2.61 11.68 -15.01
C PHE A 8 -3.93 11.52 -15.75
N GLU A 9 -4.21 10.29 -16.16
CA GLU A 9 -5.42 9.94 -16.91
C GLU A 9 -6.11 8.79 -16.20
N VAL A 10 -7.36 8.97 -15.78
CA VAL A 10 -8.17 7.89 -15.21
C VAL A 10 -8.75 7.07 -16.37
N THR A 11 -8.48 5.77 -16.38
CA THR A 11 -8.95 4.86 -17.44
C THR A 11 -10.17 4.04 -17.02
N HIS A 12 -10.23 3.65 -15.75
CA HIS A 12 -11.35 2.87 -15.20
C HIS A 12 -11.69 3.35 -13.78
N THR A 13 -12.95 3.22 -13.41
CA THR A 13 -13.44 3.52 -12.05
C THR A 13 -14.31 2.37 -11.57
N CYS A 14 -14.16 2.00 -10.30
CA CYS A 14 -15.06 1.05 -9.66
C CYS A 14 -16.47 1.66 -9.56
N LYS A 15 -17.51 0.88 -9.83
CA LYS A 15 -18.92 1.32 -9.74
C LYS A 15 -19.42 1.42 -8.28
N THR A 16 -18.79 0.67 -7.37
CA THR A 16 -19.22 0.53 -5.97
C THR A 16 -18.41 1.41 -5.02
N THR A 17 -17.09 1.47 -5.23
CA THR A 17 -16.13 2.16 -4.34
C THR A 17 -15.51 3.39 -5.03
N LYS A 18 -14.60 4.09 -4.34
CA LYS A 18 -13.85 5.23 -4.91
C LYS A 18 -12.59 4.79 -5.69
N ALA A 19 -12.35 3.48 -5.80
CA ALA A 19 -11.19 2.94 -6.49
C ALA A 19 -11.19 3.24 -7.97
N ARG A 20 -10.01 3.42 -8.54
CA ARG A 20 -9.83 3.76 -9.94
C ARG A 20 -8.49 3.27 -10.46
N VAL A 21 -8.43 3.02 -11.76
CA VAL A 21 -7.19 2.75 -12.49
C VAL A 21 -6.81 3.99 -13.25
N GLY A 22 -5.57 4.42 -13.07
CA GLY A 22 -5.03 5.61 -13.70
C GLY A 22 -3.69 5.35 -14.36
N ARG A 23 -3.32 6.23 -15.27
CA ARG A 23 -2.08 6.17 -16.02
C ARG A 23 -1.32 7.47 -15.82
N LEU A 24 -0.16 7.37 -15.20
CA LEU A 24 0.73 8.49 -14.91
C LEU A 24 1.86 8.53 -15.94
N LYS A 25 1.93 9.63 -16.69
CA LYS A 25 2.96 9.92 -17.70
C LYS A 25 3.79 11.13 -17.26
N LEU A 26 5.11 11.00 -17.31
CA LEU A 26 6.02 12.13 -17.09
C LEU A 26 6.37 12.76 -18.44
N SER A 27 6.50 14.09 -18.48
CA SER A 27 6.63 14.84 -19.75
C SER A 27 7.99 14.67 -20.45
N ARG A 28 9.02 14.28 -19.71
CA ARG A 28 10.33 13.91 -20.28
C ARG A 28 10.32 12.39 -20.48
N ASN A 29 11.01 11.89 -21.51
CA ASN A 29 11.24 10.46 -21.84
C ASN A 29 11.98 9.66 -20.72
N HIS A 30 11.69 9.92 -19.44
CA HIS A 30 12.33 9.37 -18.25
C HIS A 30 11.79 8.00 -17.87
N THR A 31 10.57 7.65 -18.29
CA THR A 31 10.12 6.26 -18.15
C THR A 31 10.49 5.49 -19.42
N SER A 32 11.71 4.94 -19.43
CA SER A 32 12.14 3.96 -20.44
C SER A 32 11.22 2.72 -20.53
N ARG A 33 10.29 2.57 -19.59
CA ARG A 33 9.33 1.47 -19.44
C ARG A 33 7.87 1.87 -19.67
N GLY A 34 7.60 3.05 -20.21
CA GLY A 34 6.23 3.51 -20.48
C GLY A 34 5.53 4.14 -19.26
N PRO A 35 4.21 4.35 -19.30
CA PRO A 35 3.50 5.01 -18.21
C PRO A 35 3.42 4.14 -16.95
N ILE A 36 3.20 4.78 -15.79
CA ILE A 36 3.00 4.11 -14.51
C ILE A 36 1.50 3.89 -14.31
N GLU A 37 1.09 2.63 -14.16
CA GLU A 37 -0.31 2.23 -13.93
C GLU A 37 -0.64 2.25 -12.42
N THR A 38 -1.74 2.90 -12.03
CA THR A 38 -2.23 3.05 -10.65
C THR A 38 -3.51 2.22 -10.39
N PRO A 39 -3.81 1.76 -9.14
CA PRO A 39 -3.01 1.94 -7.94
C PRO A 39 -1.63 1.28 -8.02
N VAL A 40 -0.61 1.91 -7.44
CA VAL A 40 0.79 1.44 -7.49
C VAL A 40 1.46 1.53 -6.14
N PHE A 41 2.31 0.53 -5.85
CA PHE A 41 3.22 0.56 -4.72
C PHE A 41 4.60 0.96 -5.24
N MET A 42 5.10 2.10 -4.77
CA MET A 42 6.40 2.62 -5.14
C MET A 42 7.41 2.22 -4.07
N PRO A 43 8.40 1.36 -4.38
CA PRO A 43 9.44 1.04 -3.42
C PRO A 43 10.29 2.29 -3.17
N VAL A 44 10.38 2.70 -1.91
CA VAL A 44 11.20 3.86 -1.50
C VAL A 44 12.33 3.37 -0.63
N GLY A 45 13.55 3.78 -1.00
CA GLY A 45 14.74 3.61 -0.18
C GLY A 45 15.01 4.90 0.58
N THR A 46 14.40 5.07 1.75
CA THR A 46 14.72 6.22 2.62
C THR A 46 15.86 5.83 3.56
N GLN A 47 17.03 6.46 3.43
CA GLN A 47 18.19 6.31 4.34
C GLN A 47 17.97 7.07 5.67
N GLY A 48 16.84 6.79 6.33
CA GLY A 48 16.44 7.41 7.60
C GLY A 48 15.44 8.56 7.45
N THR A 49 14.56 8.71 8.44
CA THR A 49 13.66 9.87 8.58
C THR A 49 14.12 10.68 9.78
N LEU A 50 14.63 11.90 9.58
CA LEU A 50 14.79 12.86 10.67
C LEU A 50 13.43 13.51 10.93
N LYS A 51 12.68 13.00 11.92
CA LYS A 51 11.52 13.69 12.46
C LYS A 51 12.01 14.67 13.52
N GLY A 52 12.10 15.95 13.18
CA GLY A 52 12.49 17.02 14.12
C GLY A 52 11.41 17.43 15.12
N LEU A 53 10.37 16.61 15.29
CA LEU A 53 9.23 16.84 16.19
C LEU A 53 8.94 15.56 16.96
N THR A 54 8.74 15.66 18.28
CA THR A 54 8.31 14.53 19.10
C THR A 54 6.81 14.28 18.94
N PRO A 55 6.31 13.06 19.21
CA PRO A 55 4.87 12.79 19.27
C PRO A 55 4.13 13.74 20.20
N GLU A 56 4.70 14.06 21.37
CA GLU A 56 4.11 14.98 22.33
C GLU A 56 3.96 16.39 21.77
N GLN A 57 4.95 16.88 21.02
CA GLN A 57 4.86 18.20 20.36
C GLN A 57 3.74 18.22 19.32
N LEU A 58 3.56 17.14 18.55
CA LEU A 58 2.45 17.03 17.59
C LEU A 58 1.09 16.98 18.29
N HIS A 59 0.99 16.26 19.42
CA HIS A 59 -0.22 16.19 20.24
C HIS A 59 -0.56 17.55 20.85
N GLN A 60 0.42 18.25 21.42
CA GLN A 60 0.25 19.60 22.00
C GLN A 60 -0.21 20.64 20.97
N LEU A 61 0.25 20.51 19.72
CA LEU A 61 -0.17 21.39 18.62
C LEU A 61 -1.57 21.06 18.09
N ASN A 62 -2.23 19.99 18.58
CA ASN A 62 -3.52 19.51 18.08
C ASN A 62 -3.57 19.34 16.54
N CYS A 63 -2.40 19.14 15.92
CA CYS A 63 -2.21 19.12 14.48
C CYS A 63 -2.34 17.72 13.87
N GLY A 64 -2.72 16.72 14.69
CA GLY A 64 -2.91 15.32 14.31
C GLY A 64 -4.20 15.07 13.52
N LEU A 65 -4.92 13.99 13.87
CA LEU A 65 -6.14 13.48 13.20
C LEU A 65 -7.38 14.39 13.40
N ASN A 66 -7.22 15.69 13.22
CA ASN A 66 -8.30 16.67 13.34
C ASN A 66 -9.02 16.84 11.98
N PRO A 67 -10.31 16.48 11.86
CA PRO A 67 -11.05 16.58 10.61
C PRO A 67 -11.11 18.01 10.07
N GLN A 68 -11.33 19.01 10.93
CA GLN A 68 -11.47 20.41 10.51
C GLN A 68 -10.16 20.96 9.94
N LEU A 69 -9.03 20.67 10.59
CA LEU A 69 -7.71 21.08 10.09
C LEU A 69 -7.33 20.34 8.80
N ARG A 70 -7.69 19.06 8.67
CA ARG A 70 -7.49 18.29 7.43
C ARG A 70 -8.29 18.90 6.29
N GLU A 71 -9.57 19.21 6.50
CA GLU A 71 -10.42 19.85 5.50
C GLU A 71 -9.86 21.23 5.09
N GLN A 72 -9.46 22.06 6.05
CA GLN A 72 -8.84 23.35 5.77
C GLN A 72 -7.56 23.18 4.94
N SER A 73 -6.68 22.26 5.33
CA SER A 73 -5.43 21.97 4.61
C SER A 73 -5.69 21.54 3.17
N VAL A 74 -6.66 20.65 2.94
CA VAL A 74 -7.02 20.20 1.59
C VAL A 74 -7.61 21.35 0.75
N LYS A 75 -8.48 22.19 1.32
CA LYS A 75 -9.02 23.37 0.62
C LYS A 75 -7.93 24.37 0.22
N GLU A 76 -6.92 24.59 1.06
CA GLU A 76 -5.82 25.50 0.76
C GLU A 76 -4.80 24.93 -0.24
N ILE A 77 -4.51 23.62 -0.19
CA ILE A 77 -3.55 23.00 -1.12
C ILE A 77 -4.13 22.90 -2.54
N ILE A 78 -5.45 22.68 -2.69
CA ILE A 78 -6.09 22.59 -4.00
C ILE A 78 -5.96 23.90 -4.78
N LYS A 79 -6.00 25.05 -4.12
CA LYS A 79 -5.82 26.38 -4.73
C LYS A 79 -4.48 26.54 -5.46
N ARG A 80 -3.48 25.71 -5.14
CA ARG A 80 -2.15 25.74 -5.78
C ARG A 80 -2.08 24.98 -7.11
N ASP A 81 -3.15 24.27 -7.50
CA ASP A 81 -3.23 23.46 -8.74
C ASP A 81 -1.96 22.62 -9.00
N CYS A 82 -1.60 21.80 -8.01
CA CYS A 82 -0.47 20.89 -8.15
C CYS A 82 -0.80 19.75 -9.12
N PRO A 83 0.20 19.14 -9.78
CA PRO A 83 -0.03 18.02 -10.69
C PRO A 83 -0.49 16.73 -9.98
N GLY A 84 -0.34 16.66 -8.65
CA GLY A 84 -0.78 15.56 -7.80
C GLY A 84 -0.75 15.95 -6.33
N TYR A 85 -1.42 15.17 -5.48
CA TYR A 85 -1.59 15.50 -4.07
C TYR A 85 -1.24 14.31 -3.17
N ALA A 86 -0.44 14.58 -2.14
CA ALA A 86 -0.07 13.59 -1.14
C ALA A 86 -0.93 13.71 0.12
N ILE A 87 -1.26 12.56 0.71
CA ILE A 87 -1.95 12.42 1.99
C ILE A 87 -0.90 11.92 2.99
N GLY A 88 -0.36 12.86 3.77
CA GLY A 88 0.65 12.60 4.79
C GLY A 88 0.11 12.68 6.23
N GLY A 89 0.96 12.30 7.20
CA GLY A 89 0.63 12.36 8.63
C GLY A 89 -0.39 11.30 9.07
N LEU A 90 -0.33 10.11 8.46
CA LEU A 90 -1.21 8.96 8.72
C LEU A 90 -0.42 7.64 8.83
N SER A 91 0.86 7.72 9.19
CA SER A 91 1.82 6.60 9.12
C SER A 91 2.52 6.35 10.46
N GLY A 92 1.96 6.84 11.56
CA GLY A 92 2.58 6.98 12.88
C GLY A 92 2.08 6.02 13.97
N GLY A 93 1.09 5.17 13.68
CA GLY A 93 0.45 4.31 14.70
C GLY A 93 -0.83 4.92 15.27
N GLU A 94 -1.48 5.76 14.46
CA GLU A 94 -2.80 6.30 14.69
C GLU A 94 -3.84 5.19 14.90
N ASP A 95 -4.92 5.52 15.62
CA ASP A 95 -6.07 4.63 15.70
C ASP A 95 -6.58 4.32 14.28
N LYS A 96 -6.85 3.03 14.03
CA LYS A 96 -7.19 2.57 12.69
C LYS A 96 -8.53 3.13 12.20
N ASP A 97 -9.47 3.40 13.11
CA ASP A 97 -10.76 3.97 12.75
C ASP A 97 -10.63 5.45 12.39
N GLU A 98 -9.81 6.22 13.11
CA GLU A 98 -9.48 7.60 12.75
C GLU A 98 -8.67 7.68 11.45
N PHE A 99 -7.72 6.76 11.25
CA PHE A 99 -6.89 6.66 10.05
C PHE A 99 -7.73 6.61 8.77
N TRP A 100 -8.66 5.66 8.66
CA TRP A 100 -9.42 5.49 7.41
C TRP A 100 -10.41 6.65 7.18
N ARG A 101 -10.93 7.26 8.25
CA ARG A 101 -11.77 8.47 8.17
C ARG A 101 -10.99 9.64 7.60
N MET A 102 -9.74 9.85 8.02
CA MET A 102 -8.88 10.91 7.47
C MET A 102 -8.50 10.67 6.01
N VAL A 103 -8.27 9.41 5.61
CA VAL A 103 -8.08 9.06 4.20
C VAL A 103 -9.33 9.42 3.40
N THR A 104 -10.50 8.98 3.87
CA THR A 104 -11.80 9.23 3.23
C THR A 104 -12.06 10.72 3.04
N LEU A 105 -11.93 11.50 4.12
CA LEU A 105 -12.07 12.96 4.09
C LEU A 105 -11.15 13.60 3.06
N SER A 106 -9.87 13.19 3.03
CA SER A 106 -8.90 13.72 2.06
C SER A 106 -9.31 13.37 0.62
N THR A 107 -9.69 12.12 0.37
CA THR A 107 -10.07 11.64 -0.97
C THR A 107 -11.39 12.23 -1.48
N ASP A 108 -12.26 12.71 -0.60
CA ASP A 108 -13.52 13.37 -0.98
C ASP A 108 -13.30 14.79 -1.50
N TYR A 109 -12.34 15.52 -0.92
CA TYR A 109 -12.03 16.87 -1.35
C TYR A 109 -11.00 16.93 -2.48
N LEU A 110 -10.08 15.96 -2.59
CA LEU A 110 -9.01 15.99 -3.59
C LEU A 110 -9.54 15.84 -5.03
N PRO A 111 -8.98 16.57 -6.02
CA PRO A 111 -9.44 16.54 -7.41
C PRO A 111 -9.44 15.12 -8.00
N LYS A 112 -10.47 14.83 -8.82
CA LYS A 112 -10.65 13.52 -9.44
C LYS A 112 -9.71 13.30 -10.64
N ASP A 113 -9.21 14.36 -11.24
CA ASP A 113 -8.30 14.36 -12.40
C ASP A 113 -6.81 14.35 -12.00
N LYS A 114 -6.50 14.27 -10.70
CA LYS A 114 -5.12 14.30 -10.17
C LYS A 114 -4.84 13.05 -9.32
N PRO A 115 -3.61 12.51 -9.32
CA PRO A 115 -3.25 11.34 -8.54
C PRO A 115 -3.20 11.66 -7.04
N ARG A 116 -3.59 10.68 -6.23
CA ARG A 116 -3.68 10.76 -4.77
C ARG A 116 -2.68 9.79 -4.15
N TYR A 117 -1.66 10.33 -3.49
CA TYR A 117 -0.53 9.58 -2.94
C TYR A 117 -0.63 9.43 -1.43
N LEU A 118 -0.93 8.24 -0.92
CA LEU A 118 -0.98 7.95 0.50
C LEU A 118 0.39 7.53 1.03
N MET A 119 0.98 8.38 1.88
CA MET A 119 2.37 8.23 2.32
C MET A 119 2.51 7.28 3.50
N GLY A 120 3.51 6.40 3.45
CA GLY A 120 3.94 5.55 4.56
C GLY A 120 3.03 4.35 4.87
N VAL A 121 2.12 3.99 3.96
CA VAL A 121 1.17 2.88 4.13
C VAL A 121 1.62 1.67 3.31
N GLY A 122 1.78 0.52 3.98
CA GLY A 122 2.35 -0.67 3.34
C GLY A 122 1.85 -2.02 3.84
N PHE A 123 0.90 -2.08 4.78
CA PHE A 123 0.27 -3.36 5.10
C PHE A 123 -0.67 -3.78 3.98
N ALA A 124 -0.69 -5.06 3.63
CA ALA A 124 -1.45 -5.55 2.47
C ALA A 124 -2.94 -5.19 2.57
N ILE A 125 -3.54 -5.34 3.76
CA ILE A 125 -4.94 -4.97 4.00
C ILE A 125 -5.16 -3.46 3.86
N ASP A 126 -4.28 -2.62 4.41
CA ASP A 126 -4.39 -1.16 4.29
C ASP A 126 -4.33 -0.72 2.82
N LEU A 127 -3.45 -1.34 2.03
CA LEU A 127 -3.32 -1.07 0.61
C LEU A 127 -4.61 -1.37 -0.16
N VAL A 128 -5.28 -2.48 0.16
CA VAL A 128 -6.58 -2.86 -0.44
C VAL A 128 -7.67 -1.87 -0.03
N ILE A 129 -7.81 -1.60 1.27
CA ILE A 129 -8.83 -0.68 1.80
C ILE A 129 -8.63 0.74 1.28
N CYS A 130 -7.42 1.29 1.37
CA CYS A 130 -7.15 2.65 0.90
C CYS A 130 -7.26 2.79 -0.61
N SER A 131 -7.07 1.71 -1.39
CA SER A 131 -7.43 1.72 -2.81
C SER A 131 -8.95 1.86 -3.00
N ALA A 132 -9.76 1.17 -2.20
CA ALA A 132 -11.22 1.33 -2.18
C ALA A 132 -11.67 2.72 -1.74
N LEU A 133 -10.92 3.37 -0.84
CA LEU A 133 -11.12 4.77 -0.44
C LEU A 133 -10.67 5.78 -1.52
N GLY A 134 -9.98 5.32 -2.58
CA GLY A 134 -9.65 6.15 -3.74
C GLY A 134 -8.24 6.75 -3.72
N CYS A 135 -7.28 6.08 -3.07
CA CYS A 135 -5.85 6.36 -3.22
C CYS A 135 -5.26 5.65 -4.45
N ASP A 136 -4.31 6.29 -5.14
CA ASP A 136 -3.69 5.80 -6.38
C ASP A 136 -2.23 5.37 -6.20
N MET A 137 -1.55 5.92 -5.21
CA MET A 137 -0.11 5.70 -5.04
C MET A 137 0.17 5.45 -3.57
N PHE A 138 1.06 4.50 -3.31
CA PHE A 138 1.45 4.08 -1.97
C PHE A 138 2.94 3.92 -1.89
N ASP A 139 3.48 4.14 -0.69
CA ASP A 139 4.87 3.91 -0.40
C ASP A 139 5.03 3.44 1.04
N CYS A 140 5.98 2.54 1.28
CA CYS A 140 6.32 2.15 2.64
C CYS A 140 7.65 1.41 2.71
N VAL A 141 8.37 1.60 3.82
CA VAL A 141 9.55 0.77 4.16
C VAL A 141 9.16 -0.62 4.69
N PHE A 142 7.88 -0.92 4.89
CA PHE A 142 7.41 -2.18 5.45
C PHE A 142 7.99 -3.46 4.79
N PRO A 143 7.92 -3.64 3.45
CA PRO A 143 8.44 -4.86 2.80
C PRO A 143 9.95 -5.06 3.00
N THR A 144 10.73 -3.98 2.95
CA THR A 144 12.19 -4.02 3.13
C THR A 144 12.57 -4.12 4.61
N ARG A 145 11.81 -3.51 5.51
CA ARG A 145 12.00 -3.60 6.96
C ARG A 145 11.73 -5.00 7.47
N THR A 146 10.58 -5.58 7.12
CA THR A 146 10.18 -6.91 7.61
C THR A 146 11.11 -8.00 7.06
N ALA A 147 11.64 -7.84 5.85
CA ALA A 147 12.67 -8.72 5.28
C ALA A 147 13.93 -8.82 6.16
N ARG A 148 14.37 -7.71 6.77
CA ARG A 148 15.53 -7.71 7.70
C ARG A 148 15.29 -8.54 8.96
N PHE A 149 14.04 -8.69 9.36
CA PHE A 149 13.64 -9.53 10.50
C PHE A 149 13.33 -10.98 10.09
N GLY A 150 13.62 -11.38 8.85
CA GLY A 150 13.37 -12.74 8.37
C GLY A 150 11.92 -13.02 7.99
N CYS A 151 11.11 -11.98 7.76
CA CYS A 151 9.70 -12.14 7.41
C CYS A 151 9.46 -12.04 5.90
N ALA A 152 8.73 -13.02 5.35
CA ALA A 152 8.25 -13.03 3.97
C ALA A 152 6.76 -12.71 3.91
N LEU A 153 6.34 -11.86 2.96
CA LEU A 153 4.93 -11.50 2.74
C LEU A 153 4.21 -12.55 1.87
N VAL A 154 2.99 -12.89 2.25
CA VAL A 154 2.12 -13.86 1.54
C VAL A 154 0.66 -13.41 1.64
N ASP A 155 -0.23 -13.98 0.81
CA ASP A 155 -1.65 -13.57 0.75
C ASP A 155 -2.39 -13.72 2.07
N ASN A 156 -2.03 -14.71 2.89
CA ASN A 156 -2.61 -14.97 4.21
C ASN A 156 -1.79 -14.35 5.37
N GLY A 157 -0.98 -13.34 5.08
CA GLY A 157 -0.23 -12.57 6.09
C GLY A 157 1.28 -12.63 5.90
N GLN A 158 1.98 -13.18 6.90
CA GLN A 158 3.45 -13.13 6.95
C GLN A 158 4.02 -14.46 7.44
N LEU A 159 5.03 -14.96 6.75
CA LEU A 159 5.83 -16.09 7.20
C LEU A 159 7.05 -15.56 7.94
N ASN A 160 7.09 -15.77 9.26
CA ASN A 160 8.27 -15.48 10.04
C ASN A 160 9.26 -16.65 9.93
N LEU A 161 10.17 -16.57 8.95
CA LEU A 161 11.07 -17.66 8.59
C LEU A 161 12.16 -17.91 9.63
N ASN A 162 12.26 -17.11 10.70
CA ASN A 162 13.16 -17.43 11.82
C ASN A 162 12.63 -18.55 12.73
N LYS A 163 11.37 -18.95 12.58
CA LYS A 163 10.73 -19.96 13.43
C LYS A 163 11.14 -21.38 13.01
N GLN A 164 11.36 -22.24 14.00
CA GLN A 164 11.76 -23.65 13.80
C GLN A 164 10.78 -24.46 12.95
N ILE A 165 9.50 -24.08 12.90
CA ILE A 165 8.48 -24.74 12.07
C ILE A 165 8.85 -24.79 10.57
N TYR A 166 9.76 -23.92 10.11
CA TYR A 166 10.19 -23.86 8.73
C TYR A 166 11.48 -24.64 8.45
N GLU A 167 12.18 -25.18 9.46
CA GLU A 167 13.48 -25.88 9.29
C GLU A 167 13.43 -27.01 8.27
N LYS A 168 12.32 -27.74 8.21
CA LYS A 168 12.09 -28.88 7.29
C LYS A 168 11.02 -28.59 6.25
N ASP A 169 10.60 -27.33 6.11
CA ASP A 169 9.59 -26.93 5.12
C ASP A 169 10.25 -26.69 3.76
N HIS A 170 10.23 -27.71 2.90
CA HIS A 170 10.80 -27.63 1.55
C HIS A 170 9.89 -26.92 0.54
N ARG A 171 8.74 -26.39 0.95
CA ARG A 171 7.90 -25.57 0.07
C ARG A 171 8.57 -24.23 -0.22
N LEU A 172 8.21 -23.62 -1.34
CA LEU A 172 8.58 -22.24 -1.67
C LEU A 172 7.87 -21.25 -0.75
N ILE A 173 8.27 -19.99 -0.75
CA ILE A 173 7.56 -18.94 -0.01
C ILE A 173 6.08 -18.88 -0.47
N ASP A 174 5.88 -18.74 -1.77
CA ASP A 174 4.59 -18.71 -2.47
C ASP A 174 4.80 -19.38 -3.83
N ASP A 175 4.05 -20.47 -4.10
CA ASP A 175 4.12 -21.29 -5.31
C ASP A 175 3.55 -20.58 -6.55
N LYS A 176 2.68 -19.58 -6.34
CA LYS A 176 2.11 -18.74 -7.40
C LYS A 176 2.93 -17.47 -7.64
N CYS A 177 4.02 -17.27 -6.91
CA CYS A 177 4.85 -16.08 -7.03
C CYS A 177 5.85 -16.21 -8.17
N ILE A 178 5.83 -15.24 -9.08
CA ILE A 178 6.75 -15.14 -10.22
C ILE A 178 8.03 -14.33 -9.91
N CYS A 179 8.32 -14.05 -8.64
CA CYS A 179 9.54 -13.33 -8.29
C CYS A 179 10.78 -14.22 -8.52
N PRO A 180 11.96 -13.64 -8.76
CA PRO A 180 13.18 -14.42 -8.97
C PRO A 180 13.44 -15.42 -7.84
N VAL A 181 13.13 -15.06 -6.59
CA VAL A 181 13.39 -15.91 -5.42
C VAL A 181 12.55 -17.20 -5.44
N CYS A 182 11.25 -17.08 -5.72
CA CYS A 182 10.40 -18.26 -5.87
C CYS A 182 10.74 -19.05 -7.14
N GLN A 183 11.04 -18.36 -8.25
CA GLN A 183 11.37 -19.00 -9.52
C GLN A 183 12.69 -19.78 -9.50
N TYR A 184 13.71 -19.29 -8.78
CA TYR A 184 14.97 -20.01 -8.56
C TYR A 184 14.84 -21.17 -7.57
N GLY A 185 13.68 -21.35 -6.94
CA GLY A 185 13.41 -22.50 -6.08
C GLY A 185 13.95 -22.38 -4.66
N TYR A 186 14.16 -21.16 -4.14
CA TYR A 186 14.58 -20.98 -2.74
C TYR A 186 13.47 -21.45 -1.79
N THR A 187 13.74 -22.53 -1.04
CA THR A 187 12.77 -23.12 -0.10
C THR A 187 12.71 -22.34 1.21
N ARG A 188 11.60 -22.49 1.95
CA ARG A 188 11.44 -21.94 3.30
C ARG A 188 12.49 -22.48 4.27
N SER A 189 12.86 -23.76 4.16
CA SER A 189 13.92 -24.40 4.95
C SER A 189 15.32 -23.83 4.69
N TYR A 190 15.66 -23.58 3.42
CA TYR A 190 16.91 -22.91 3.08
C TYR A 190 16.95 -21.50 3.67
N LEU A 191 15.89 -20.72 3.44
CA LEU A 191 15.78 -19.36 3.96
C LEU A 191 15.85 -19.34 5.49
N ASN A 192 15.14 -20.24 6.19
CA ASN A 192 15.18 -20.38 7.64
C ASN A 192 16.60 -20.56 8.19
N THR A 193 17.46 -21.28 7.46
CA THR A 193 18.85 -21.51 7.87
C THR A 193 19.68 -20.22 7.85
N ILE A 194 19.42 -19.32 6.89
CA ILE A 194 20.24 -18.13 6.60
C ILE A 194 19.63 -16.80 7.09
N VAL A 195 18.31 -16.72 7.33
CA VAL A 195 17.66 -15.49 7.81
C VAL A 195 18.27 -15.05 9.14
N THR A 196 18.44 -13.74 9.32
CA THR A 196 19.05 -13.11 10.49
C THR A 196 20.52 -13.49 10.76
N LYS A 197 21.13 -14.36 9.93
CA LYS A 197 22.54 -14.76 10.02
C LYS A 197 23.35 -14.21 8.86
N GLU A 198 22.79 -14.28 7.64
CA GLU A 198 23.44 -13.88 6.40
C GLU A 198 22.72 -12.70 5.74
N THR A 199 23.48 -11.69 5.28
CA THR A 199 22.93 -10.54 4.55
C THR A 199 22.19 -10.94 3.27
N THR A 200 22.61 -12.03 2.63
CA THR A 200 21.95 -12.58 1.44
C THR A 200 20.47 -12.87 1.67
N ALA A 201 20.09 -13.32 2.87
CA ALA A 201 18.69 -13.59 3.21
C ALA A 201 17.85 -12.31 3.14
N CYS A 202 18.38 -11.19 3.64
CA CYS A 202 17.71 -9.89 3.57
C CYS A 202 17.46 -9.44 2.13
N HIS A 203 18.42 -9.68 1.23
CA HIS A 203 18.26 -9.37 -0.20
C HIS A 203 17.18 -10.23 -0.85
N LEU A 204 17.22 -11.55 -0.63
CA LEU A 204 16.21 -12.49 -1.17
C LEU A 204 14.81 -12.11 -0.67
N LEU A 205 14.62 -11.94 0.65
CA LEU A 205 13.31 -11.58 1.19
C LEU A 205 12.84 -10.20 0.75
N THR A 206 13.75 -9.25 0.54
CA THR A 206 13.39 -7.93 0.00
C THR A 206 12.86 -8.03 -1.43
N ILE A 207 13.53 -8.80 -2.30
CA ILE A 207 13.08 -9.05 -3.68
C ILE A 207 11.67 -9.66 -3.67
N HIS A 208 11.44 -10.69 -2.85
CA HIS A 208 10.14 -11.33 -2.71
C HIS A 208 9.06 -10.35 -2.19
N ASN A 209 9.34 -9.64 -1.10
CA ASN A 209 8.35 -8.77 -0.45
C ASN A 209 7.97 -7.57 -1.33
N VAL A 210 8.92 -6.96 -2.06
CA VAL A 210 8.61 -5.89 -3.02
C VAL A 210 7.81 -6.44 -4.19
N ALA A 211 8.18 -7.62 -4.73
CA ALA A 211 7.42 -8.28 -5.79
C ALA A 211 5.98 -8.61 -5.36
N TYR A 212 5.77 -9.04 -4.11
CA TYR A 212 4.45 -9.26 -3.54
C TYR A 212 3.59 -7.99 -3.57
N GLN A 213 4.12 -6.85 -3.11
CA GLN A 213 3.38 -5.58 -3.10
C GLN A 213 3.01 -5.12 -4.51
N MET A 214 3.95 -5.23 -5.45
CA MET A 214 3.70 -4.89 -6.86
C MET A 214 2.64 -5.80 -7.49
N ARG A 215 2.68 -7.11 -7.20
CA ARG A 215 1.65 -8.08 -7.62
C ARG A 215 0.29 -7.78 -7.01
N LEU A 216 0.22 -7.45 -5.72
CA LEU A 216 -1.02 -7.08 -5.05
C LEU A 216 -1.68 -5.88 -5.75
N MET A 217 -0.90 -4.83 -6.01
CA MET A 217 -1.37 -3.66 -6.76
C MET A 217 -1.83 -4.02 -8.17
N SER A 218 -1.15 -4.94 -8.85
CA SER A 218 -1.57 -5.43 -10.16
C SER A 218 -2.89 -6.18 -10.12
N ARG A 219 -3.12 -7.01 -9.09
CA ARG A 219 -4.40 -7.72 -8.90
C ARG A 219 -5.54 -6.74 -8.60
N ILE A 220 -5.29 -5.72 -7.77
CA ILE A 220 -6.25 -4.65 -7.50
C ILE A 220 -6.62 -3.95 -8.81
N ARG A 221 -5.64 -3.50 -9.60
CA ARG A 221 -5.89 -2.89 -10.91
C ARG A 221 -6.74 -3.78 -11.81
N GLN A 222 -6.36 -5.05 -11.93
CA GLN A 222 -7.06 -6.00 -12.79
C GLN A 222 -8.51 -6.21 -12.34
N SER A 223 -8.75 -6.33 -11.04
CA SER A 223 -10.11 -6.49 -10.50
C SER A 223 -11.00 -5.24 -10.71
N ILE A 224 -10.42 -4.03 -10.77
CA ILE A 224 -11.16 -2.81 -11.10
C ILE A 224 -11.51 -2.79 -12.59
N ILE A 225 -10.57 -3.17 -13.46
CA ILE A 225 -10.79 -3.27 -14.91
C ILE A 225 -11.87 -4.31 -15.23
N GLU A 226 -11.84 -5.45 -14.53
CA GLU A 226 -12.80 -6.55 -14.68
C GLU A 226 -14.12 -6.33 -13.92
N GLU A 227 -14.35 -5.13 -13.37
CA GLU A 227 -15.56 -4.76 -12.61
C GLU A 227 -15.91 -5.65 -11.41
N ARG A 228 -14.92 -6.37 -10.84
CA ARG A 228 -15.09 -7.33 -9.73
C ARG A 228 -14.32 -6.94 -8.47
N PHE A 229 -13.96 -5.67 -8.32
CA PHE A 229 -13.16 -5.21 -7.17
C PHE A 229 -13.84 -5.44 -5.80
N PRO A 230 -15.17 -5.26 -5.64
CA PRO A 230 -15.84 -5.62 -4.39
C PRO A 230 -15.68 -7.11 -4.02
N ASP A 231 -15.82 -8.01 -4.99
CA ASP A 231 -15.65 -9.44 -4.77
C ASP A 231 -14.20 -9.79 -4.43
N PHE A 232 -13.25 -9.16 -5.14
CA PHE A 232 -11.82 -9.27 -4.81
C PHE A 232 -11.53 -8.87 -3.36
N ILE A 233 -12.15 -7.79 -2.85
CA ILE A 233 -11.99 -7.37 -1.45
C ILE A 233 -12.54 -8.44 -0.50
N LYS A 234 -13.74 -8.95 -0.74
CA LYS A 234 -14.36 -10.00 0.10
C LYS A 234 -13.51 -11.25 0.15
N GLU A 235 -13.04 -11.72 -1.01
CA GLU A 235 -12.13 -12.85 -1.13
C GLU A 235 -10.80 -12.58 -0.41
N PHE A 236 -10.22 -11.40 -0.58
CA PHE A 236 -8.96 -11.03 0.06
C PHE A 236 -9.10 -11.00 1.59
N VAL A 237 -10.14 -10.36 2.12
CA VAL A 237 -10.38 -10.27 3.56
C VAL A 237 -10.66 -11.65 4.16
N SER A 238 -11.51 -12.45 3.51
CA SER A 238 -11.79 -13.83 3.94
C SER A 238 -10.52 -14.68 3.99
N ASN A 239 -9.67 -14.63 2.96
CA ASN A 239 -8.41 -15.37 2.92
C ASN A 239 -7.36 -14.85 3.92
N TYR A 240 -7.33 -13.54 4.18
CA TYR A 240 -6.34 -12.92 5.07
C TYR A 240 -6.63 -13.19 6.55
N TYR A 241 -7.91 -13.17 6.95
CA TYR A 241 -8.32 -13.40 8.34
C TYR A 241 -8.70 -14.86 8.63
N GLN A 242 -9.15 -15.62 7.63
CA GLN A 242 -9.58 -17.02 7.79
C GLN A 242 -10.60 -17.14 8.93
N ASP A 243 -10.29 -17.92 9.97
CA ASP A 243 -11.14 -18.13 11.15
C ASP A 243 -10.98 -17.03 12.22
N LYS A 244 -10.17 -15.99 11.96
CA LYS A 244 -9.95 -14.89 12.91
C LYS A 244 -10.99 -13.80 12.75
N ASP A 245 -11.29 -13.13 13.86
CA ASP A 245 -12.16 -11.97 13.87
C ASP A 245 -11.61 -10.85 12.97
N ILE A 246 -12.47 -10.33 12.09
CA ILE A 246 -12.16 -9.19 11.24
C ILE A 246 -12.23 -7.91 12.09
N PRO A 247 -11.16 -7.10 12.15
CA PRO A 247 -11.17 -5.83 12.88
C PRO A 247 -12.31 -4.91 12.46
N GLN A 248 -13.00 -4.31 13.45
CA GLN A 248 -14.17 -3.46 13.22
C GLN A 248 -13.91 -2.27 12.28
N TRP A 249 -12.70 -1.68 12.32
CA TRP A 249 -12.33 -0.59 11.44
C TRP A 249 -12.37 -0.98 9.95
N ILE A 250 -12.10 -2.25 9.63
CA ILE A 250 -12.18 -2.76 8.25
C ILE A 250 -13.64 -2.78 7.80
N ILE A 251 -14.51 -3.37 8.62
CA ILE A 251 -15.96 -3.43 8.36
C ILE A 251 -16.52 -2.02 8.19
N ASN A 252 -16.18 -1.10 9.10
CA ASN A 252 -16.64 0.30 9.04
C ASN A 252 -16.14 1.01 7.78
N SER A 253 -14.85 0.86 7.45
CA SER A 253 -14.25 1.50 6.29
C SER A 253 -14.84 0.98 4.97
N LEU A 254 -15.11 -0.32 4.85
CA LEU A 254 -15.72 -0.92 3.67
C LEU A 254 -17.20 -0.52 3.52
N LYS A 255 -17.93 -0.46 4.63
CA LYS A 255 -19.31 0.05 4.64
C LYS A 255 -19.39 1.49 4.14
N SER A 256 -18.38 2.32 4.44
CA SER A 256 -18.31 3.71 3.93
C SER A 256 -18.16 3.81 2.40
N VAL A 257 -17.76 2.73 1.74
CA VAL A 257 -17.63 2.61 0.28
C VAL A 257 -18.53 1.51 -0.28
N ASN A 258 -19.67 1.27 0.36
CA ASN A 258 -20.75 0.38 -0.11
C ASN A 258 -20.35 -1.10 -0.25
N ILE A 259 -19.43 -1.59 0.58
CA ILE A 259 -19.08 -3.01 0.67
C ILE A 259 -19.48 -3.55 2.04
N GLU A 260 -20.28 -4.61 2.02
CA GLU A 260 -20.61 -5.41 3.20
C GLU A 260 -19.83 -6.72 3.15
N LEU A 261 -19.19 -7.08 4.27
CA LEU A 261 -18.41 -8.30 4.45
C LEU A 261 -19.27 -9.44 4.99
#